data_AF-X1AFR6-F1
#
_entry.id   AF-X1AFR6-F1
#
_cell.length_a   1.000
_cell.length_b   1.000
_cell.length_c   1.000
_cell.angle_alpha   90.00
_cell.angle_beta   90.00
_cell.angle_gamma   90.00
#
_symmetry.space_group_name_H-M   'P 1'
#
loop_
_entity.id
_entity.type
_entity.pdbx_description
1 polymer ?
#
loop_
_entity_poly.entity_id
_entity_poly.type
_entity_poly.pdbx_seq_one_letter_code
_entity_poly.pdbx_strand_id
1 'polypeptide(L)'
;IFKNNKIRIENSSNGIYAEKIIEYMGGLEKCRIFKIRGVRSILNELSIAQGLTEETNKDTITFKKNLRFGITHSDLKNKISDKIPDRFGGPNWDYKNYKDLIIYRGQQNTLNPEMVIDYLIDKKILRTGMKLLCDNCTKEDWYNISEFSETFICKYCFKKQNVGTLKKNEWRYKLDGLFMIPDTGQGSLAVILSLWRFSHLSRYNNYKYTTSINLYDINDNYKKNEIDFSCMILIPPHFDYELIIGEATNFSEFTKDDFVKLSKLACKFSKKPYLCFCTLKDHFSNYEKKGN
;
A
#
# COMPACT_ATOMS: atom_id res chain seq x y z
N ILE A 1 4.16 11.49 -25.50
CA ILE A 1 3.85 10.20 -26.17
C ILE A 1 2.35 9.99 -26.36
N PHE A 2 1.53 9.97 -25.30
CA PHE A 2 0.07 9.78 -25.41
C PHE A 2 -0.61 10.79 -26.36
N LYS A 3 -0.34 12.10 -26.19
CA LYS A 3 -0.86 13.15 -27.07
C LYS A 3 -0.52 12.93 -28.55
N ASN A 4 0.70 12.50 -28.85
CA ASN A 4 1.15 12.23 -30.23
C ASN A 4 0.42 11.04 -30.86
N ASN A 5 -0.09 10.12 -30.04
CA ASN A 5 -0.92 8.99 -30.47
C ASN A 5 -2.42 9.31 -30.32
N LYS A 6 -2.80 10.59 -30.23
CA LYS A 6 -4.19 11.07 -30.09
C LYS A 6 -4.92 10.49 -28.87
N ILE A 7 -4.20 10.29 -27.77
CA ILE A 7 -4.74 9.85 -26.48
C ILE A 7 -4.65 11.01 -25.48
N ARG A 8 -5.80 11.43 -24.94
CA ARG A 8 -5.88 12.34 -23.79
C ARG A 8 -5.74 11.54 -22.50
N ILE A 9 -5.02 12.09 -21.52
CA ILE A 9 -4.78 11.45 -20.23
C ILE A 9 -5.34 12.30 -19.09
N GLU A 10 -5.86 11.65 -18.08
CA GLU A 10 -6.28 12.25 -16.80
C GLU A 10 -5.91 11.32 -15.66
N ASN A 11 -5.54 11.87 -14.49
CA ASN A 11 -5.26 11.04 -13.33
C ASN A 11 -6.54 10.30 -12.89
N SER A 12 -6.41 9.01 -12.56
CA SER A 12 -7.49 8.29 -11.88
C SER A 12 -7.49 8.61 -10.38
N SER A 13 -8.58 8.30 -9.68
CA SER A 13 -8.62 8.40 -8.22
C SER A 13 -7.53 7.54 -7.59
N ASN A 14 -7.36 6.31 -8.07
CA ASN A 14 -6.35 5.35 -7.61
C ASN A 14 -4.94 5.90 -7.87
N GLY A 15 -4.74 6.55 -9.02
CA GLY A 15 -3.48 7.19 -9.39
C GLY A 15 -3.11 8.35 -8.45
N ILE A 16 -4.10 9.15 -8.05
CA ILE A 16 -3.91 10.21 -7.05
C ILE A 16 -3.49 9.61 -5.71
N TYR A 17 -4.15 8.54 -5.24
CA TYR A 17 -3.76 7.88 -3.99
C TYR A 17 -2.34 7.33 -4.04
N ALA A 18 -1.98 6.62 -5.11
CA ALA A 18 -0.64 6.08 -5.29
C ALA A 18 0.42 7.19 -5.27
N GLU A 19 0.18 8.29 -6.00
CA GLU A 19 1.10 9.43 -6.04
C GLU A 19 1.22 10.10 -4.66
N LYS A 20 0.11 10.28 -3.94
CA LYS A 20 0.12 10.84 -2.59
C LYS A 20 0.84 9.95 -1.57
N ILE A 21 0.74 8.62 -1.70
CA ILE A 21 1.55 7.71 -0.89
C ILE A 21 3.04 7.87 -1.24
N ILE A 22 3.41 7.95 -2.52
CA ILE A 22 4.81 8.15 -2.95
C ILE A 22 5.37 9.48 -2.41
N GLU A 23 4.63 10.58 -2.57
CA GLU A 23 4.97 11.90 -2.04
C GLU A 23 5.14 11.84 -0.52
N TYR A 24 4.18 11.27 0.19
CA TYR A 24 4.19 11.13 1.65
C TYR A 24 5.41 10.34 2.14
N MET A 25 5.74 9.24 1.45
CA MET A 25 6.92 8.45 1.77
C MET A 25 8.22 9.19 1.45
N GLY A 26 8.18 10.24 0.63
CA GLY A 26 9.33 11.03 0.19
C GLY A 26 10.05 10.43 -1.02
N GLY A 27 9.29 9.83 -1.94
CA GLY A 27 9.73 9.24 -3.21
C GLY A 27 9.68 7.71 -3.24
N LEU A 28 9.71 7.14 -4.45
CA LEU A 28 9.60 5.69 -4.70
C LEU A 28 10.57 4.86 -3.85
N GLU A 29 11.81 5.32 -3.68
CA GLU A 29 12.82 4.57 -2.93
C GLU A 29 12.43 4.30 -1.48
N LYS A 30 11.71 5.23 -0.85
CA LYS A 30 11.28 5.09 0.54
C LYS A 30 10.04 4.20 0.68
N CYS A 31 9.39 3.84 -0.43
CA CYS A 31 8.27 2.89 -0.48
C CYS A 31 8.71 1.42 -0.46
N ARG A 32 10.02 1.12 -0.52
CA ARG A 32 10.55 -0.25 -0.48
C ARG A 32 10.13 -1.06 0.76
N ILE A 33 9.69 -0.40 1.83
CA ILE A 33 9.10 -1.05 3.01
C ILE A 33 7.89 -1.93 2.63
N PHE A 34 7.13 -1.55 1.60
CA PHE A 34 5.96 -2.30 1.15
C PHE A 34 6.33 -3.63 0.49
N LYS A 35 7.62 -3.88 0.19
CA LYS A 35 8.10 -5.20 -0.27
C LYS A 35 7.90 -6.28 0.78
N ILE A 36 7.84 -5.91 2.05
CA ILE A 36 7.66 -6.84 3.16
C ILE A 36 6.20 -7.26 3.22
N ARG A 37 5.93 -8.56 3.05
CA ARG A 37 4.57 -9.12 3.07
C ARG A 37 3.85 -8.82 4.37
N GLY A 38 4.52 -8.98 5.52
CA GLY A 38 3.95 -8.64 6.83
C GLY A 38 3.50 -7.18 6.96
N VAL A 39 4.19 -6.24 6.33
CA VAL A 39 3.76 -4.82 6.29
C VAL A 39 2.45 -4.69 5.52
N ARG A 40 2.36 -5.29 4.33
CA ARG A 40 1.13 -5.26 3.52
C ARG A 40 -0.05 -5.90 4.24
N SER A 41 0.18 -7.02 4.93
CA SER A 41 -0.84 -7.72 5.72
C SER A 41 -1.40 -6.83 6.83
N ILE A 42 -0.54 -6.13 7.58
CA ILE A 42 -0.97 -5.20 8.63
C ILE A 42 -1.73 -4.01 8.05
N LEU A 43 -1.21 -3.41 6.98
CA LEU A 43 -1.88 -2.26 6.34
C LEU A 43 -3.29 -2.64 5.90
N ASN A 44 -3.45 -3.80 5.29
CA ASN A 44 -4.76 -4.29 4.86
C ASN A 44 -5.70 -4.59 6.05
N GLU A 45 -5.23 -5.30 7.07
CA GLU A 45 -6.07 -5.67 8.22
C GLU A 45 -6.49 -4.45 9.05
N LEU A 46 -5.57 -3.52 9.29
CA LEU A 46 -5.88 -2.29 10.03
C LEU A 46 -6.76 -1.34 9.20
N SER A 47 -6.52 -1.19 7.90
CA SER A 47 -7.39 -0.34 7.05
C SER A 47 -8.82 -0.87 6.99
N ILE A 48 -9.01 -2.20 6.90
CA ILE A 48 -10.33 -2.81 7.02
C ILE A 48 -10.91 -2.58 8.42
N ALA A 49 -10.16 -2.80 9.49
CA ALA A 49 -10.67 -2.63 10.84
C ALA A 49 -11.04 -1.18 11.18
N GLN A 50 -10.33 -0.21 10.62
CA GLN A 50 -10.52 1.22 10.88
C GLN A 50 -11.48 1.90 9.88
N GLY A 51 -11.58 1.38 8.66
CA GLY A 51 -12.38 1.94 7.56
C GLY A 51 -13.83 1.43 7.52
N LEU A 52 -14.23 0.51 8.40
CA LEU A 52 -15.59 0.00 8.44
C LEU A 52 -16.57 0.98 9.11
N THR A 53 -17.57 1.39 8.33
CA THR A 53 -18.91 1.76 8.81
C THR A 53 -19.66 0.49 9.25
N GLU A 54 -20.68 0.64 10.10
CA GLU A 54 -21.30 -0.41 10.94
C GLU A 54 -21.91 -1.66 10.24
N GLU A 55 -21.80 -1.81 8.92
CA GLU A 55 -22.37 -2.94 8.18
C GLU A 55 -21.33 -4.01 7.84
N THR A 56 -21.02 -4.93 8.76
CA THR A 56 -20.46 -6.24 8.37
C THR A 56 -20.77 -7.36 9.37
N ASN A 57 -20.91 -8.58 8.83
CA ASN A 57 -21.36 -9.84 9.45
C ASN A 57 -20.78 -10.22 10.83
N LYS A 58 -21.57 -11.00 11.58
CA LYS A 58 -21.35 -11.40 12.99
C LYS A 58 -20.02 -12.10 13.30
N ASP A 59 -19.51 -12.96 12.42
CA ASP A 59 -18.26 -13.69 12.69
C ASP A 59 -17.00 -12.81 12.57
N THR A 60 -17.10 -11.68 11.88
CA THR A 60 -16.00 -10.72 11.81
C THR A 60 -15.97 -9.78 13.03
N ILE A 61 -17.03 -9.75 13.85
CA ILE A 61 -17.20 -8.78 14.94
C ILE A 61 -16.14 -8.96 16.04
N THR A 62 -15.80 -10.18 16.45
CA THR A 62 -14.89 -10.41 17.59
C THR A 62 -13.45 -10.04 17.28
N PHE A 63 -12.94 -10.39 16.08
CA PHE A 63 -11.61 -10.00 15.61
C PHE A 63 -11.53 -8.48 15.36
N LYS A 64 -12.58 -7.89 14.77
CA LYS A 64 -12.68 -6.45 14.49
C LYS A 64 -12.78 -5.58 15.75
N LYS A 65 -13.42 -6.07 16.82
CA LYS A 65 -13.63 -5.29 18.06
C LYS A 65 -12.34 -4.98 18.81
N ASN A 66 -11.30 -5.80 18.67
CA ASN A 66 -9.99 -5.52 19.26
C ASN A 66 -9.17 -4.54 18.43
N LEU A 67 -9.23 -4.63 17.09
CA LEU A 67 -8.47 -3.76 16.19
C LEU A 67 -9.05 -2.34 16.07
N ARG A 68 -10.34 -2.14 16.42
CA ARG A 68 -10.95 -0.80 16.50
C ARG A 68 -10.18 0.16 17.42
N PHE A 69 -9.49 -0.38 18.43
CA PHE A 69 -8.67 0.39 19.37
C PHE A 69 -7.18 0.38 19.02
N GLY A 70 -6.85 -0.08 17.82
CA GLY A 70 -5.49 -0.30 17.39
C GLY A 70 -4.94 -1.67 17.81
N ILE A 71 -3.74 -1.94 17.34
CA ILE A 71 -3.02 -3.19 17.53
C ILE A 71 -1.90 -3.00 18.56
N THR A 72 -1.61 -4.01 19.38
CA THR A 72 -0.50 -3.95 20.35
C THR A 72 0.85 -4.05 19.63
N HIS A 73 1.92 -3.66 20.32
CA HIS A 73 3.27 -3.88 19.81
C HIS A 73 3.57 -5.37 19.57
N SER A 74 3.19 -6.22 20.53
CA SER A 74 3.38 -7.67 20.45
C SER A 74 2.64 -8.28 19.26
N ASP A 75 1.40 -7.85 19.02
CA ASP A 75 0.61 -8.33 17.88
C ASP A 75 1.17 -7.85 16.54
N LEU A 76 1.66 -6.61 16.45
CA LEU A 76 2.38 -6.13 15.26
C LEU A 76 3.59 -7.02 14.97
N LYS A 77 4.42 -7.29 15.98
CA LYS A 77 5.60 -8.13 15.84
C LYS A 77 5.23 -9.55 15.41
N ASN A 78 4.26 -10.16 16.08
CA ASN A 78 3.78 -11.51 15.74
C ASN A 78 3.29 -11.55 14.29
N LYS A 79 2.53 -10.54 13.86
CA LYS A 79 1.99 -10.48 12.50
C LYS A 79 3.06 -10.26 11.44
N ILE A 80 4.00 -9.33 11.66
CA ILE A 80 5.12 -9.09 10.73
C ILE A 80 5.98 -10.33 10.61
N SER A 81 6.26 -10.99 11.73
CA SER A 81 7.16 -12.13 11.83
C SER A 81 6.52 -13.48 11.48
N ASP A 82 5.22 -13.50 11.18
CA ASP A 82 4.46 -14.71 10.92
C ASP A 82 5.10 -15.54 9.79
N LYS A 83 5.25 -16.84 10.07
CA LYS A 83 5.89 -17.85 9.24
C LYS A 83 4.90 -18.75 8.52
N ILE A 84 3.61 -18.52 8.71
CA ILE A 84 2.54 -19.27 8.05
C ILE A 84 2.34 -18.68 6.65
N PRO A 85 2.54 -19.48 5.58
CA PRO A 85 2.18 -19.09 4.22
C PRO A 85 0.66 -18.91 4.07
N ASP A 86 0.24 -18.09 3.11
CA ASP A 86 -1.16 -17.93 2.76
C ASP A 86 -1.44 -18.44 1.33
N ARG A 87 -2.69 -18.37 0.88
CA ARG A 87 -3.09 -18.87 -0.45
C ARG A 87 -2.41 -18.17 -1.62
N PHE A 88 -1.80 -17.01 -1.40
CA PHE A 88 -1.12 -16.19 -2.40
C PHE A 88 0.40 -16.32 -2.35
N GLY A 89 0.96 -17.14 -1.45
CA GLY A 89 2.39 -17.42 -1.41
C GLY A 89 2.97 -17.63 -0.02
N GLY A 90 4.25 -17.32 0.10
CA GLY A 90 5.09 -17.51 1.28
C GLY A 90 4.69 -16.66 2.49
N PRO A 91 5.44 -16.80 3.59
CA PRO A 91 5.09 -16.20 4.87
C PRO A 91 5.20 -14.67 4.89
N ASN A 92 4.62 -14.05 5.92
CA ASN A 92 4.78 -12.61 6.17
C ASN A 92 6.25 -12.22 6.36
N TRP A 93 7.03 -13.08 7.00
CA TRP A 93 8.47 -12.93 7.16
C TRP A 93 9.25 -14.08 6.54
N ASP A 94 10.10 -13.78 5.56
CA ASP A 94 11.17 -14.69 5.13
C ASP A 94 12.51 -13.96 5.19
N TYR A 95 13.40 -14.45 6.07
CA TYR A 95 14.74 -13.89 6.23
C TYR A 95 15.52 -13.91 4.91
N LYS A 96 15.39 -14.96 4.10
CA LYS A 96 16.12 -15.09 2.84
C LYS A 96 15.75 -13.98 1.86
N ASN A 97 14.49 -13.53 1.88
CA ASN A 97 13.98 -12.48 0.99
C ASN A 97 14.34 -11.07 1.46
N TYR A 98 14.59 -10.87 2.76
CA TYR A 98 14.76 -9.53 3.36
C TYR A 98 16.14 -9.27 3.94
N LYS A 99 17.06 -10.25 3.95
CA LYS A 99 18.40 -10.10 4.52
C LYS A 99 19.20 -8.91 3.95
N ASP A 100 19.01 -8.61 2.66
CA ASP A 100 19.71 -7.53 1.94
C ASP A 100 18.83 -6.28 1.77
N LEU A 101 17.62 -6.27 2.37
CA LEU A 101 16.70 -5.15 2.26
C LEU A 101 17.09 -4.04 3.25
N ILE A 102 17.54 -2.91 2.69
CA ILE A 102 17.83 -1.69 3.43
C ILE A 102 16.62 -0.74 3.32
N ILE A 103 15.97 -0.37 4.43
CA ILE A 103 14.78 0.49 4.43
C ILE A 103 15.05 1.95 4.81
N TYR A 104 16.22 2.26 5.39
CA TYR A 104 16.65 3.63 5.68
C TYR A 104 18.17 3.79 5.55
N ARG A 105 18.64 5.04 5.38
CA ARG A 105 20.07 5.36 5.30
C ARG A 105 20.74 5.10 6.65
N GLY A 106 21.84 4.37 6.64
CA GLY A 106 22.59 4.05 7.87
C GLY A 106 22.14 2.77 8.58
N GLN A 107 21.29 1.95 7.95
CA GLN A 107 20.97 0.62 8.46
C GLN A 107 22.24 -0.26 8.49
N GLN A 108 22.75 -0.53 9.69
CA GLN A 108 23.96 -1.35 9.89
C GLN A 108 23.64 -2.84 10.03
N ASN A 109 22.51 -3.16 10.68
CA ASN A 109 22.11 -4.52 10.96
C ASN A 109 21.19 -5.09 9.89
N THR A 110 21.17 -6.42 9.78
CA THR A 110 20.17 -7.12 8.98
C THR A 110 18.78 -6.76 9.47
N LEU A 111 17.89 -6.52 8.51
CA LEU A 111 16.53 -6.11 8.82
C LEU A 111 15.83 -7.15 9.70
N ASN A 112 15.15 -6.68 10.73
CA ASN A 112 14.33 -7.49 11.62
C ASN A 112 12.94 -6.85 11.80
N PRO A 113 11.94 -7.58 12.34
CA PRO A 113 10.60 -7.05 12.53
C PRO A 113 10.51 -5.78 13.40
N GLU A 114 11.37 -5.62 14.40
CA GLU A 114 11.38 -4.41 15.25
C GLU A 114 11.73 -3.17 14.44
N MET A 115 12.80 -3.26 13.65
CA MET A 115 13.22 -2.15 12.77
C MET A 115 12.14 -1.77 11.75
N VAL A 116 11.32 -2.74 11.32
CA VAL A 116 10.18 -2.49 10.44
C VAL A 116 9.10 -1.71 11.18
N ILE A 117 8.73 -2.11 12.40
CA ILE A 117 7.75 -1.39 13.24
C ILE A 117 8.23 0.04 13.51
N ASP A 118 9.49 0.20 13.93
CA ASP A 118 10.10 1.51 14.17
C ASP A 118 10.02 2.40 12.94
N TYR A 119 10.31 1.85 11.75
CA TYR A 119 10.20 2.59 10.50
C TYR A 119 8.77 3.02 10.19
N LEU A 120 7.78 2.16 10.43
CA LEU A 120 6.36 2.50 10.24
C LEU A 120 5.90 3.62 11.20
N ILE A 121 6.41 3.63 12.43
CA ILE A 121 6.14 4.67 13.44
C ILE A 121 6.85 5.98 13.07
N ASP A 122 8.13 5.92 12.69
CA ASP A 122 8.94 7.06 12.25
C ASP A 122 8.31 7.75 11.04
N LYS A 123 7.90 6.96 10.03
CA LYS A 123 7.21 7.45 8.84
C LYS A 123 5.76 7.81 9.09
N LYS A 124 5.31 7.77 10.34
CA LYS A 124 3.96 8.21 10.68
C LYS A 124 2.91 7.42 9.87
N ILE A 125 3.19 6.16 9.53
CA ILE A 125 2.19 5.23 8.96
C ILE A 125 1.38 4.65 10.11
N LEU A 126 2.07 4.27 11.19
CA LEU A 126 1.47 3.92 12.47
C LEU A 126 1.54 5.13 13.42
N ARG A 127 0.40 5.50 14.00
CA ARG A 127 0.28 6.46 15.09
C ARG A 127 0.30 5.72 16.43
N THR A 128 1.14 6.19 17.33
CA THR A 128 1.19 5.71 18.71
C THR A 128 0.08 6.37 19.52
N GLY A 129 -0.63 5.57 20.30
CA GLY A 129 -1.64 6.04 21.24
C GLY A 129 -1.90 5.01 22.31
N MET A 130 -2.86 5.30 23.18
CA MET A 130 -3.19 4.45 24.31
C MET A 130 -4.68 4.16 24.35
N LYS A 131 -5.03 2.91 24.65
CA LYS A 131 -6.41 2.54 24.98
C LYS A 131 -6.70 2.96 26.43
N LEU A 132 -7.64 3.89 26.61
CA LEU A 132 -8.00 4.46 27.90
C LEU A 132 -9.44 4.13 28.26
N LEU A 133 -9.66 3.63 29.49
CA LEU A 133 -10.97 3.37 30.07
C LEU A 133 -11.44 4.58 30.89
N CYS A 134 -12.66 5.06 30.62
CA CYS A 134 -13.27 6.12 31.41
C CYS A 134 -13.87 5.58 32.71
N ASP A 135 -13.43 6.11 33.85
CA ASP A 135 -13.93 5.71 35.18
C ASP A 135 -15.36 6.22 35.44
N ASN A 136 -15.81 7.23 34.70
CA ASN A 136 -17.16 7.78 34.86
C ASN A 136 -18.24 7.04 34.05
N CYS A 137 -17.98 6.75 32.78
CA CYS A 137 -18.98 6.15 31.87
C CYS A 137 -18.60 4.75 31.37
N THR A 138 -17.49 4.19 31.86
CA THR A 138 -16.97 2.84 31.58
C THR A 138 -16.68 2.55 30.11
N LYS A 139 -16.68 3.57 29.24
CA LYS A 139 -16.30 3.44 27.83
C LYS A 139 -14.79 3.47 27.67
N GLU A 140 -14.28 2.62 26.79
CA GLU A 140 -12.90 2.62 26.32
C GLU A 140 -12.81 3.28 24.95
N ASP A 141 -11.74 4.03 24.71
CA ASP A 141 -11.36 4.45 23.36
C ASP A 141 -9.84 4.53 23.21
N TRP A 142 -9.38 4.59 21.97
CA TRP A 142 -8.01 4.90 21.63
C TRP A 142 -7.81 6.41 21.56
N TYR A 143 -6.76 6.88 22.23
CA TYR A 143 -6.32 8.27 22.21
C TYR A 143 -4.92 8.32 21.63
N ASN A 144 -4.71 9.14 20.60
CA ASN A 144 -3.39 9.46 20.08
C ASN A 144 -2.55 10.09 21.21
N ILE A 145 -1.23 9.90 21.19
CA ILE A 145 -0.33 10.52 22.17
C ILE A 145 -0.47 12.06 22.25
N SER A 146 -0.93 12.71 21.19
CA SER A 146 -1.21 14.15 21.19
C SER A 146 -2.53 14.56 21.87
N GLU A 147 -3.40 13.59 22.21
CA GLU A 147 -4.73 13.83 22.79
C GLU A 147 -4.74 13.73 24.32
N PHE A 148 -3.63 13.36 24.97
CA PHE A 148 -3.56 13.20 26.42
C PHE A 148 -2.19 13.54 26.99
N SER A 149 -2.15 13.82 28.30
CA SER A 149 -0.92 13.95 29.11
C SER A 149 -1.07 13.12 30.39
N GLU A 150 -0.86 13.67 31.58
CA GLU A 150 -1.27 13.12 32.86
C GLU A 150 -2.80 12.94 32.95
N THR A 151 -3.55 13.68 32.12
CA THR A 151 -5.01 13.64 32.05
C THR A 151 -5.51 13.47 30.63
N PHE A 152 -6.74 12.97 30.48
CA PHE A 152 -7.45 12.91 29.21
C PHE A 152 -8.92 13.29 29.40
N ILE A 153 -9.57 13.71 28.30
CA ILE A 153 -11.00 14.01 28.27
C ILE A 153 -11.72 12.85 27.58
N CYS A 154 -12.70 12.24 28.23
CA CYS A 154 -13.46 11.15 27.63
C CYS A 154 -14.21 11.61 26.37
N LYS A 155 -14.00 10.94 25.22
CA LYS A 155 -14.69 11.21 23.94
C LYS A 155 -16.22 11.04 23.97
N TYR A 156 -16.77 10.41 25.02
CA TYR A 156 -18.20 10.11 25.14
C TYR A 156 -18.93 10.97 26.18
N CYS A 157 -18.42 11.06 27.40
CA CYS A 157 -19.07 11.80 28.49
C CYS A 157 -18.37 13.11 28.83
N PHE A 158 -17.28 13.45 28.11
CA PHE A 158 -16.53 14.70 28.23
C PHE A 158 -15.93 15.00 29.61
N LYS A 159 -15.92 14.03 30.53
CA LYS A 159 -15.26 14.18 31.83
C LYS A 159 -13.74 14.09 31.67
N LYS A 160 -13.05 15.04 32.29
CA LYS A 160 -11.59 15.01 32.47
C LYS A 160 -11.24 14.04 33.60
N GLN A 161 -10.26 13.19 33.38
CA GLN A 161 -9.77 12.23 34.37
C GLN A 161 -8.28 11.95 34.18
N ASN A 162 -7.64 11.41 35.20
CA ASN A 162 -6.23 11.02 35.12
C ASN A 162 -6.07 9.81 34.22
N VAL A 163 -4.98 9.78 33.46
CA VAL A 163 -4.60 8.59 32.67
C VAL A 163 -4.38 7.39 33.59
N GLY A 164 -3.79 7.60 34.77
CA GLY A 164 -3.49 6.54 35.72
C GLY A 164 -2.24 5.73 35.34
N THR A 165 -2.14 4.49 35.84
CA THR A 165 -0.94 3.66 35.66
C THR A 165 -0.95 2.87 34.35
N LEU A 166 0.24 2.60 33.79
CA LEU A 166 0.43 1.73 32.61
C LEU A 166 -0.06 0.29 32.79
N LYS A 167 -0.31 -0.21 34.01
CA LYS A 167 -0.89 -1.55 34.19
C LYS A 167 -2.37 -1.62 33.79
N LYS A 168 -3.08 -0.49 33.85
CA LYS A 168 -4.52 -0.38 33.53
C LYS A 168 -4.75 -0.09 32.05
N ASN A 169 -3.77 0.52 31.38
CA ASN A 169 -3.88 1.00 30.02
C ASN A 169 -2.81 0.39 29.12
N GLU A 170 -3.05 0.36 27.82
CA GLU A 170 -2.16 -0.33 26.89
C GLU A 170 -1.83 0.53 25.68
N TRP A 171 -0.55 0.59 25.34
CA TRP A 171 -0.07 1.22 24.11
C TRP A 171 -0.55 0.43 22.89
N ARG A 172 -1.13 1.16 21.94
CA ARG A 172 -1.78 0.62 20.75
C ARG A 172 -1.46 1.51 19.56
N TYR A 173 -1.37 0.90 18.39
CA TYR A 173 -1.04 1.58 17.13
C TYR A 173 -2.22 1.55 16.17
N LYS A 174 -2.43 2.65 15.47
CA LYS A 174 -3.44 2.78 14.40
C LYS A 174 -2.82 3.33 13.13
N LEU A 175 -3.39 2.98 11.99
CA LEU A 175 -3.10 3.68 10.73
C LEU A 175 -3.66 5.10 10.78
N ASP A 176 -3.09 5.97 9.97
CA ASP A 176 -3.52 7.36 9.79
C ASP A 176 -3.53 7.75 8.31
N GLY A 177 -4.33 8.76 7.98
CA GLY A 177 -4.42 9.36 6.66
C GLY A 177 -4.64 8.35 5.52
N LEU A 178 -3.81 8.45 4.47
CA LEU A 178 -3.92 7.66 3.24
C LEU A 178 -3.86 6.14 3.46
N PHE A 179 -3.21 5.69 4.53
CA PHE A 179 -3.07 4.27 4.82
C PHE A 179 -4.31 3.67 5.46
N MET A 180 -5.25 4.47 5.98
CA MET A 180 -6.53 3.97 6.48
C MET A 180 -7.49 3.54 5.36
N ILE A 181 -7.25 3.97 4.12
CA ILE A 181 -8.09 3.64 2.98
C ILE A 181 -7.94 2.13 2.69
N PRO A 182 -9.03 1.34 2.66
CA PRO A 182 -8.96 -0.09 2.38
C PRO A 182 -8.23 -0.44 1.08
N ASP A 183 -7.73 -1.67 0.99
CA ASP A 183 -6.84 -2.13 -0.10
C ASP A 183 -5.56 -1.25 -0.22
N THR A 184 -5.23 -0.59 0.91
CA THR A 184 -4.24 0.48 1.16
C THR A 184 -4.05 1.45 0.01
N GLY A 185 -5.14 2.16 -0.29
CA GLY A 185 -5.21 3.18 -1.34
C GLY A 185 -5.70 2.65 -2.68
N GLN A 186 -6.58 1.64 -2.71
CA GLN A 186 -7.21 1.11 -3.93
C GLN A 186 -6.20 0.49 -4.92
N GLY A 187 -5.48 -0.55 -4.50
CA GLY A 187 -4.50 -1.24 -5.36
C GLY A 187 -3.14 -0.52 -5.49
N SER A 188 -2.97 0.63 -4.85
CA SER A 188 -1.79 1.48 -4.95
C SER A 188 -0.46 0.77 -4.65
N LEU A 189 -0.44 -0.19 -3.72
CA LEU A 189 0.81 -0.86 -3.32
C LEU A 189 1.43 -1.66 -4.48
N ALA A 190 0.63 -2.38 -5.27
CA ALA A 190 1.13 -3.11 -6.42
C ALA A 190 1.71 -2.18 -7.48
N VAL A 191 1.03 -1.05 -7.75
CA VAL A 191 1.51 0.00 -8.65
C VAL A 191 2.85 0.56 -8.17
N ILE A 192 2.92 1.00 -6.90
CA ILE A 192 4.12 1.61 -6.32
C ILE A 192 5.32 0.66 -6.39
N LEU A 193 5.14 -0.63 -6.06
CA LEU A 193 6.21 -1.61 -6.10
C LEU A 193 6.64 -1.97 -7.53
N SER A 194 5.72 -1.94 -8.48
CA SER A 194 6.02 -2.11 -9.90
C SER A 194 6.90 -0.96 -10.41
N LEU A 195 6.48 0.28 -10.13
CA LEU A 195 7.25 1.48 -10.48
C LEU A 195 8.62 1.51 -9.81
N TRP A 196 8.68 1.15 -8.52
CA TRP A 196 9.95 0.99 -7.81
C TRP A 196 10.85 -0.07 -8.47
N ARG A 197 10.30 -1.19 -8.94
CA ARG A 197 11.10 -2.21 -9.63
C ARG A 197 11.68 -1.66 -10.94
N PHE A 198 10.87 -0.94 -11.72
CA PHE A 198 11.32 -0.36 -12.99
C PHE A 198 12.33 0.78 -12.80
N SER A 199 12.22 1.58 -11.74
CA SER A 199 13.22 2.63 -11.45
C SER A 199 14.63 2.05 -11.31
N HIS A 200 14.75 0.83 -10.77
CA HIS A 200 16.02 0.12 -10.60
C HIS A 200 16.53 -0.58 -11.86
N LEU A 201 15.68 -0.76 -12.88
CA LEU A 201 16.12 -1.28 -14.18
C LEU A 201 16.74 -0.17 -15.04
N SER A 202 16.31 1.08 -14.82
CA SER A 202 16.92 2.22 -15.49
C SER A 202 18.33 2.44 -14.96
N ARG A 203 19.30 2.45 -15.86
CA ARG A 203 20.64 2.99 -15.60
C ARG A 203 20.51 4.48 -15.93
N TYR A 204 20.81 5.37 -14.98
CA TYR A 204 20.70 6.86 -15.06
C TYR A 204 19.33 7.46 -14.65
N ASN A 205 19.26 8.80 -14.50
CA ASN A 205 18.01 9.55 -14.19
C ASN A 205 17.06 9.67 -15.40
N ASN A 206 17.03 8.65 -16.26
CA ASN A 206 16.27 8.56 -17.51
C ASN A 206 14.90 7.87 -17.34
N TYR A 207 14.49 7.61 -16.11
CA TYR A 207 13.20 7.02 -15.76
C TYR A 207 12.14 8.09 -15.53
N LYS A 208 11.00 7.94 -16.21
CA LYS A 208 9.78 8.71 -15.95
C LYS A 208 8.63 7.75 -15.76
N TYR A 209 7.69 8.11 -14.90
CA TYR A 209 6.51 7.29 -14.68
C TYR A 209 5.28 8.16 -14.44
N THR A 210 4.13 7.49 -14.49
CA THR A 210 2.86 7.96 -13.95
C THR A 210 2.19 6.79 -13.26
N THR A 211 1.51 7.08 -12.17
CA THR A 211 0.56 6.17 -11.53
C THR A 211 -0.71 6.05 -12.39
N SER A 212 -1.75 5.38 -11.88
CA SER A 212 -2.94 5.05 -12.66
C SER A 212 -3.55 6.27 -13.36
N ILE A 213 -3.83 6.11 -14.65
CA ILE A 213 -4.37 7.15 -15.53
C ILE A 213 -5.54 6.63 -16.35
N ASN A 214 -6.54 7.49 -16.48
CA ASN A 214 -7.61 7.36 -17.46
C ASN A 214 -7.10 7.85 -18.82
N LEU A 215 -7.33 7.03 -19.85
CA LEU A 215 -6.95 7.27 -21.23
C LEU A 215 -8.21 7.42 -22.07
N TYR A 216 -8.31 8.52 -22.81
CA TYR A 216 -9.43 8.80 -23.71
C TYR A 216 -8.91 8.83 -25.14
N ASP A 217 -9.35 7.87 -25.94
CA ASP A 217 -8.96 7.80 -27.36
C ASP A 217 -9.80 8.76 -28.19
N ILE A 218 -9.14 9.78 -28.74
CA ILE A 218 -9.80 10.83 -29.53
C ILE A 218 -10.35 10.27 -30.85
N ASN A 219 -9.75 9.22 -31.42
CA ASN A 219 -10.23 8.62 -32.66
C ASN A 219 -11.41 7.66 -32.46
N ASP A 220 -11.66 7.24 -31.23
CA ASP A 220 -12.71 6.26 -30.86
C ASP A 220 -13.72 6.93 -29.92
N ASN A 221 -14.26 8.09 -30.33
CA ASN A 221 -15.27 8.86 -29.60
C ASN A 221 -14.97 9.03 -28.10
N TYR A 222 -13.72 9.34 -27.75
CA TYR A 222 -13.25 9.48 -26.37
C TYR A 222 -13.48 8.23 -25.51
N LYS A 223 -13.45 7.03 -26.11
CA LYS A 223 -13.57 5.78 -25.38
C LYS A 223 -12.54 5.72 -24.25
N LYS A 224 -13.07 5.67 -23.03
CA LYS A 224 -12.29 5.59 -21.80
C LYS A 224 -11.66 4.21 -21.65
N ASN A 225 -10.38 4.19 -21.35
CA ASN A 225 -9.63 3.04 -20.86
C ASN A 225 -8.85 3.46 -19.62
N GLU A 226 -8.38 2.52 -18.83
CA GLU A 226 -7.53 2.78 -17.67
C GLU A 226 -6.33 1.84 -17.71
N ILE A 227 -5.17 2.37 -17.31
CA ILE A 227 -3.97 1.59 -17.01
C ILE A 227 -3.52 1.94 -15.60
N ASP A 228 -3.01 0.94 -14.87
CA ASP A 228 -2.61 1.11 -13.48
C ASP A 228 -1.30 1.87 -13.32
N PHE A 229 -0.42 1.76 -14.31
CA PHE A 229 0.78 2.57 -14.40
C PHE A 229 1.31 2.64 -15.82
N SER A 230 2.12 3.66 -16.09
CA SER A 230 3.07 3.58 -17.20
C SER A 230 4.43 4.13 -16.80
N CYS A 231 5.47 3.59 -17.41
CA CYS A 231 6.80 4.13 -17.25
C CYS A 231 7.56 4.16 -18.57
N MET A 232 8.50 5.09 -18.63
CA MET A 232 9.32 5.36 -19.79
C MET A 232 10.78 5.33 -19.38
N ILE A 233 11.57 4.54 -20.09
CA ILE A 233 13.02 4.48 -19.95
C ILE A 233 13.62 5.10 -21.20
N LEU A 234 14.29 6.25 -21.07
CA LEU A 234 15.01 6.83 -22.21
C LEU A 234 16.31 6.05 -22.42
N ILE A 235 16.70 5.82 -23.67
CA ILE A 235 17.92 5.11 -24.05
C ILE A 235 18.91 6.12 -24.66
N PRO A 236 19.88 6.64 -23.89
CA PRO A 236 20.97 7.44 -24.42
C PRO A 236 21.92 6.60 -25.29
N PRO A 237 22.63 7.22 -26.24
CA PRO A 237 22.55 8.63 -26.63
C PRO A 237 21.45 8.93 -27.67
N HIS A 238 20.75 7.91 -28.17
CA HIS A 238 19.89 8.02 -29.36
C HIS A 238 18.54 8.74 -29.14
N PHE A 239 18.29 9.28 -27.95
CA PHE A 239 16.99 9.86 -27.55
C PHE A 239 15.79 8.94 -27.83
N ASP A 240 16.03 7.63 -27.90
CA ASP A 240 14.97 6.63 -28.04
C ASP A 240 14.37 6.32 -26.66
N TYR A 241 13.23 5.63 -26.64
CA TYR A 241 12.53 5.28 -25.41
C TYR A 241 11.89 3.89 -25.44
N GLU A 242 11.86 3.23 -24.30
CA GLU A 242 10.99 2.09 -24.05
C GLU A 242 9.80 2.57 -23.23
N LEU A 243 8.59 2.38 -23.76
CA LEU A 243 7.35 2.64 -23.03
C LEU A 243 6.84 1.31 -22.48
N ILE A 244 6.56 1.28 -21.19
CA ILE A 244 5.86 0.19 -20.51
C ILE A 244 4.50 0.72 -20.09
N ILE A 245 3.45 0.00 -20.44
CA ILE A 245 2.11 0.18 -19.86
C ILE A 245 1.77 -1.07 -19.05
N GLY A 246 1.18 -0.89 -17.88
CA GLY A 246 1.00 -2.02 -16.98
C GLY A 246 -0.33 -2.05 -16.25
N GLU A 247 -0.70 -3.29 -15.94
CA GLU A 247 -1.79 -3.65 -15.04
C GLU A 247 -1.16 -4.25 -13.77
N ALA A 248 -1.65 -3.87 -12.59
CA ALA A 248 -1.10 -4.27 -11.32
C ALA A 248 -2.21 -4.70 -10.36
N THR A 249 -2.02 -5.85 -9.72
CA THR A 249 -2.93 -6.33 -8.68
C THR A 249 -2.21 -6.63 -7.38
N ASN A 250 -2.85 -6.33 -6.25
CA ASN A 250 -2.40 -6.79 -4.95
C ASN A 250 -2.51 -8.32 -4.87
N PHE A 251 -3.72 -8.85 -4.69
CA PHE A 251 -3.96 -10.28 -4.46
C PHE A 251 -5.21 -10.79 -5.21
N SER A 252 -5.43 -10.31 -6.44
CA SER A 252 -6.44 -10.88 -7.36
C SER A 252 -5.78 -11.59 -8.55
N GLU A 253 -6.59 -12.28 -9.34
CA GLU A 253 -6.15 -12.84 -10.62
C GLU A 253 -6.45 -11.87 -11.75
N PHE A 254 -5.58 -11.83 -12.75
CA PHE A 254 -5.85 -11.16 -14.02
C PHE A 254 -6.89 -11.95 -14.82
N THR A 255 -7.82 -11.22 -15.41
CA THR A 255 -8.86 -11.75 -16.28
C THR A 255 -8.43 -11.70 -17.74
N LYS A 256 -9.11 -12.47 -18.60
CA LYS A 256 -8.90 -12.38 -20.06
C LYS A 256 -9.13 -10.95 -20.59
N ASP A 257 -10.08 -10.24 -20.01
CA ASP A 257 -10.41 -8.87 -20.41
C ASP A 257 -9.27 -7.90 -20.11
N ASP A 258 -8.49 -8.12 -19.04
CA ASP A 258 -7.30 -7.31 -18.74
C ASP A 258 -6.23 -7.44 -19.83
N PHE A 259 -5.95 -8.67 -20.27
CA PHE A 259 -5.01 -8.93 -21.37
C PHE A 259 -5.50 -8.31 -22.69
N VAL A 260 -6.78 -8.49 -23.01
CA VAL A 260 -7.40 -7.96 -24.23
C VAL A 260 -7.41 -6.42 -24.21
N LYS A 261 -7.76 -5.81 -23.07
CA LYS A 261 -7.76 -4.35 -22.86
C LYS A 261 -6.38 -3.77 -23.15
N LEU A 262 -5.34 -4.29 -22.49
CA LEU A 262 -3.98 -3.75 -22.61
C LEU A 262 -3.40 -3.97 -24.02
N SER A 263 -3.68 -5.13 -24.64
CA SER A 263 -3.27 -5.44 -26.02
C SER A 263 -3.92 -4.49 -27.04
N LYS A 264 -5.25 -4.28 -26.94
CA LYS A 264 -5.97 -3.31 -27.79
C LYS A 264 -5.43 -1.90 -27.63
N LEU A 265 -5.08 -1.51 -26.40
CA LEU A 265 -4.50 -0.20 -26.13
C LEU A 265 -3.10 -0.07 -26.76
N ALA A 266 -2.23 -1.07 -26.64
CA ALA A 266 -0.91 -1.06 -27.27
C ALA A 266 -0.97 -0.93 -28.80
N CYS A 267 -2.01 -1.47 -29.44
CA CYS A 267 -2.23 -1.29 -30.88
C CYS A 267 -2.37 0.17 -31.31
N LYS A 268 -2.78 1.07 -30.40
CA LYS A 268 -2.97 2.51 -30.68
C LYS A 268 -1.66 3.31 -30.74
N PHE A 269 -0.56 2.74 -30.27
CA PHE A 269 0.74 3.39 -30.30
C PHE A 269 1.50 3.04 -31.58
N SER A 270 2.12 4.07 -32.17
CA SER A 270 3.04 3.95 -33.31
C SER A 270 4.24 3.07 -33.00
N LYS A 271 4.95 3.36 -31.89
CA LYS A 271 5.92 2.44 -31.28
C LYS A 271 5.20 1.59 -30.22
N LYS A 272 5.18 0.27 -30.39
CA LYS A 272 4.46 -0.62 -29.47
C LYS A 272 5.09 -0.58 -28.06
N PRO A 273 4.30 -0.34 -27.01
CA PRO A 273 4.79 -0.43 -25.64
C PRO A 273 4.99 -1.90 -25.26
N TYR A 274 5.86 -2.13 -24.28
CA TYR A 274 5.87 -3.38 -23.53
C TYR A 274 4.63 -3.44 -22.63
N LEU A 275 3.97 -4.59 -22.64
CA LEU A 275 2.86 -4.88 -21.74
C LEU A 275 3.41 -5.52 -20.47
N CYS A 276 3.02 -5.01 -19.32
CA CYS A 276 3.45 -5.55 -18.04
C CYS A 276 2.26 -5.91 -17.15
N PHE A 277 2.27 -7.11 -16.60
CA PHE A 277 1.31 -7.55 -15.59
C PHE A 277 2.10 -7.79 -14.31
N CYS A 278 1.73 -7.11 -13.23
CA CYS A 278 2.43 -7.14 -11.95
C CYS A 278 1.52 -7.60 -10.83
N THR A 279 2.02 -8.47 -9.96
CA THR A 279 1.23 -8.98 -8.84
C THR A 279 2.04 -9.00 -7.54
N LEU A 280 1.37 -8.84 -6.39
CA LEU A 280 1.97 -9.06 -5.07
C LEU A 280 1.82 -10.50 -4.58
N LYS A 281 1.18 -11.36 -5.37
CA LYS A 281 1.28 -12.83 -5.23
C LYS A 281 2.71 -13.28 -5.52
N ASP A 282 3.14 -14.36 -4.89
CA ASP A 282 4.48 -14.90 -5.12
C ASP A 282 4.61 -15.51 -6.51
N HIS A 283 3.50 -16.00 -7.06
CA HIS A 283 3.43 -16.62 -8.37
C HIS A 283 2.13 -16.25 -9.09
N PHE A 284 2.21 -16.17 -10.42
CA PHE A 284 1.02 -16.24 -11.27
C PHE A 284 0.39 -17.63 -11.19
N SER A 285 -0.94 -17.68 -11.20
CA SER A 285 -1.67 -18.93 -11.29
C SER A 285 -1.48 -19.57 -12.67
N ASN A 286 -1.77 -20.87 -12.77
CA ASN A 286 -1.70 -21.58 -14.05
C ASN A 286 -2.69 -21.02 -15.08
N TYR A 287 -3.80 -20.43 -14.61
CA TYR A 287 -4.75 -19.74 -15.46
C TYR A 287 -4.12 -18.49 -16.10
N GLU A 288 -3.46 -17.66 -15.30
CA GLU A 288 -2.79 -16.43 -15.77
C GLU A 288 -1.62 -16.73 -16.72
N LYS A 289 -0.83 -17.77 -16.42
CA LYS A 289 0.34 -18.17 -17.24
C LYS A 289 -0.04 -18.68 -18.63
N LYS A 290 -1.23 -19.28 -18.77
CA LYS A 290 -1.68 -19.80 -20.06
C LYS A 290 -2.02 -18.69 -21.06
N GLY A 291 -2.13 -17.43 -20.60
CA GLY A 291 -2.26 -16.25 -21.46
C GLY A 291 -3.30 -16.49 -22.57
N ASN A 292 -4.58 -16.60 -22.18
CA ASN A 292 -5.67 -16.98 -23.09
C ASN A 292 -5.59 -16.36 -24.49
#